data_AF-A0A7V5YGY7-F1
#
_entry.id   AF-A0A7V5YGY7-F1
#
_cell.length_a   1.000
_cell.length_b   1.000
_cell.length_c   1.000
_cell.angle_alpha   90.00
_cell.angle_beta   90.00
_cell.angle_gamma   90.00
#
_symmetry.space_group_name_H-M   'P 1'
#
loop_
_entity.id
_entity.type
_entity.pdbx_description
1 polymer ?
#
loop_
_entity_poly.entity_id
_entity_poly.type
_entity_poly.pdbx_seq_one_letter_code
_entity_poly.pdbx_strand_id
1 'polypeptide(L)'
;MKITILTTGGTIEKTYNERDGSLKNYHTILPEMLAGLRLPDLDVSYEQVVFKDSLEMTQDDRRRILAATRQALAASDAIIILHGTDTMAETGELLNRELVDSKVPVILTGAMRPYKFRDTDALQNVTESLLAARLVPPGVYVVMHNRVLRFPGVVKDREKLTFTKS
;
A
#
# COMPACT_ATOMS: atom_id res chain seq x y z
N MET A 1 -4.54 16.52 8.67
CA MET A 1 -4.32 15.99 7.30
C MET A 1 -5.20 14.76 7.14
N LYS A 2 -5.89 14.63 6.01
CA LYS A 2 -6.77 13.50 5.70
C LYS A 2 -6.04 12.50 4.81
N ILE A 3 -5.88 11.27 5.27
CA ILE A 3 -5.30 10.17 4.48
C ILE A 3 -6.36 9.09 4.30
N THR A 4 -6.60 8.70 3.05
CA THR A 4 -7.36 7.48 2.76
C THR A 4 -6.41 6.33 2.52
N ILE A 5 -6.59 5.23 3.24
CA ILE A 5 -5.84 3.99 3.05
C ILE A 5 -6.71 2.96 2.32
N LEU A 6 -6.33 2.60 1.10
CA LEU A 6 -6.98 1.55 0.33
C LEU A 6 -6.23 0.24 0.54
N THR A 7 -6.92 -0.82 0.97
CA THR A 7 -6.31 -2.14 1.14
C THR A 7 -6.71 -3.07 -0.01
N THR A 8 -5.75 -3.83 -0.50
CA THR A 8 -5.97 -4.81 -1.59
C THR A 8 -5.76 -6.26 -1.12
N GLY A 9 -5.48 -6.44 0.18
CA GLY A 9 -4.95 -7.67 0.74
C GLY A 9 -3.41 -7.70 0.72
N GLY A 10 -2.86 -8.79 0.20
CA GLY A 10 -1.42 -9.02 0.15
C GLY A 10 -0.78 -9.41 1.50
N THR A 11 0.55 -9.47 1.52
CA THR A 11 1.34 -10.05 2.61
C THR A 11 1.15 -9.35 3.96
N ILE A 12 0.91 -8.04 4.01
CA ILE A 12 0.69 -7.30 5.27
C ILE A 12 -0.45 -7.93 6.09
N GLU A 13 -1.55 -8.29 5.43
CA GLU A 13 -2.78 -8.74 6.08
C GLU A 13 -2.86 -10.26 6.28
N LYS A 14 -1.82 -11.01 5.84
CA LYS A 14 -1.77 -12.46 6.02
C LYS A 14 -1.66 -12.78 7.51
N THR A 15 -2.68 -13.44 8.03
CA THR A 15 -2.75 -13.92 9.41
C THR A 15 -2.67 -15.44 9.39
N TYR A 16 -1.94 -16.01 10.34
CA TYR A 16 -1.86 -17.45 10.51
C TYR A 16 -3.13 -17.97 11.19
N ASN A 17 -3.71 -19.03 10.65
CA ASN A 17 -4.81 -19.74 11.27
C ASN A 17 -4.34 -21.08 11.83
N GLU A 18 -4.34 -21.20 13.15
CA GLU A 18 -3.88 -22.39 13.85
C GLU A 18 -4.76 -23.62 13.62
N ARG A 19 -6.03 -23.45 13.20
CA ARG A 19 -6.95 -24.58 12.95
C ARG A 19 -6.69 -25.32 11.65
N ASP A 20 -6.31 -24.60 10.60
CA ASP A 20 -6.09 -25.18 9.26
C ASP A 20 -4.64 -25.06 8.78
N GLY A 21 -3.76 -24.42 9.57
CA GLY A 21 -2.35 -24.21 9.26
C GLY A 21 -2.12 -23.24 8.10
N SER A 22 -3.15 -22.54 7.62
CA SER A 22 -3.05 -21.67 6.45
C SER A 22 -2.66 -20.24 6.81
N LEU A 23 -1.94 -19.59 5.89
CA LEU A 23 -1.57 -18.17 5.99
C LEU A 23 -2.44 -17.39 5.00
N LYS A 24 -3.56 -16.83 5.47
CA LYS A 24 -4.57 -16.17 4.63
C LYS A 24 -4.93 -14.79 5.19
N ASN A 25 -5.52 -13.96 4.35
CA ASN A 25 -6.11 -12.71 4.80
C ASN A 25 -7.48 -13.03 5.41
N TYR A 26 -7.74 -12.61 6.65
CA TYR A 26 -9.04 -12.84 7.34
C TYR A 26 -9.79 -11.54 7.67
N HIS A 27 -9.06 -10.49 8.04
CA HIS A 27 -9.56 -9.15 8.32
C HIS A 27 -8.42 -8.14 8.11
N THR A 28 -8.75 -6.85 7.96
CA THR A 28 -7.71 -5.82 7.88
C THR A 28 -7.02 -5.66 9.24
N ILE A 29 -5.69 -5.69 9.23
CA ILE A 29 -4.87 -5.46 10.44
C ILE A 29 -4.58 -3.98 10.68
N LEU A 30 -5.06 -3.12 9.79
CA LEU A 30 -4.76 -1.70 9.80
C LEU A 30 -5.20 -1.00 11.10
N PRO A 31 -6.38 -1.26 11.70
CA PRO A 31 -6.75 -0.66 12.98
C PRO A 31 -5.79 -1.02 14.13
N GLU A 32 -5.34 -2.27 14.19
CA GLU A 32 -4.35 -2.72 15.19
C GLU A 32 -3.00 -2.02 14.97
N MET A 33 -2.56 -1.92 13.72
CA MET A 33 -1.32 -1.25 13.36
C MET A 33 -1.37 0.24 13.70
N LEU A 34 -2.46 0.92 13.36
CA LEU A 34 -2.65 2.36 13.62
C LEU A 34 -2.81 2.65 15.12
N ALA A 35 -3.44 1.76 15.89
CA ALA A 35 -3.60 1.92 17.34
C ALA A 35 -2.26 1.94 18.09
N GLY A 36 -1.21 1.33 17.51
CA GLY A 36 0.15 1.39 18.05
C GLY A 36 0.89 2.70 17.77
N LEU A 37 0.32 3.60 16.97
CA LEU A 37 0.95 4.86 16.55
C LEU A 37 0.28 6.07 17.22
N ARG A 38 1.09 7.08 17.55
CA ARG A 38 0.59 8.38 18.04
C ARG A 38 0.50 9.37 16.89
N LEU A 39 -0.70 9.54 16.32
CA LEU A 39 -0.96 10.33 15.10
C LEU A 39 -1.93 11.50 15.36
N PRO A 40 -1.55 12.52 16.16
CA PRO A 40 -2.49 13.54 16.66
C PRO A 40 -3.10 14.45 15.58
N ASP A 41 -2.41 14.64 14.45
CA ASP A 41 -2.83 15.55 13.38
C ASP A 41 -3.33 14.82 12.12
N LEU A 42 -3.55 13.50 12.24
CA LEU A 42 -3.91 12.64 11.12
C LEU A 42 -5.33 12.10 11.27
N ASP A 43 -6.15 12.41 10.28
CA ASP A 43 -7.47 11.82 10.08
C ASP A 43 -7.32 10.71 9.04
N VAL A 44 -7.44 9.46 9.48
CA VAL A 44 -7.20 8.28 8.64
C VAL A 44 -8.52 7.56 8.41
N SER A 45 -8.97 7.51 7.16
CA SER A 45 -10.02 6.61 6.70
C SER A 45 -9.39 5.41 6.00
N TYR A 46 -10.09 4.29 5.97
CA TYR A 46 -9.64 3.12 5.22
C TYR A 46 -10.79 2.37 4.58
N GLU A 47 -10.51 1.80 3.41
CA GLU A 47 -11.46 1.02 2.62
C GLU A 47 -10.76 -0.22 2.06
N GLN A 48 -11.41 -1.38 2.17
CA GLN A 48 -10.95 -2.62 1.54
C GLN A 48 -11.51 -2.71 0.12
N VAL A 49 -10.65 -2.59 -0.88
CA VAL A 49 -11.05 -2.50 -2.30
C VAL A 49 -10.98 -3.88 -2.98
N VAL A 50 -9.94 -4.63 -2.67
CA VAL A 50 -9.64 -5.98 -3.18
C VAL A 50 -9.18 -6.83 -2.00
N PHE A 51 -9.31 -8.15 -2.08
CA PHE A 51 -8.86 -9.06 -1.03
C PHE A 51 -8.22 -10.32 -1.64
N LYS A 52 -7.05 -10.14 -2.26
CA LYS A 52 -6.35 -11.20 -3.01
C LYS A 52 -4.85 -11.17 -2.73
N ASP A 53 -4.18 -12.28 -3.03
CA ASP A 53 -2.72 -12.26 -3.19
C ASP A 53 -2.36 -11.46 -4.45
N SER A 54 -1.26 -10.70 -4.42
CA SER A 54 -0.82 -9.93 -5.58
C SER A 54 -0.56 -10.80 -6.81
N LEU A 55 -0.14 -12.05 -6.64
CA LEU A 55 0.09 -12.98 -7.74
C LEU A 55 -1.22 -13.44 -8.42
N GLU A 56 -2.35 -13.34 -7.72
CA GLU A 56 -3.68 -13.66 -8.24
C GLU A 56 -4.43 -12.42 -8.74
N MET A 57 -3.82 -11.24 -8.64
CA MET A 57 -4.46 -9.98 -9.00
C MET A 57 -4.60 -9.82 -10.52
N THR A 58 -5.83 -9.62 -10.98
CA THR A 58 -6.15 -9.45 -12.40
C THR A 58 -6.14 -7.97 -12.81
N GLN A 59 -6.26 -7.70 -14.11
CA GLN A 59 -6.41 -6.33 -14.59
C GLN A 59 -7.71 -5.68 -14.10
N ASP A 60 -8.77 -6.45 -13.88
CA ASP A 60 -10.02 -5.94 -13.32
C ASP A 60 -9.85 -5.49 -11.87
N ASP A 61 -9.08 -6.24 -11.09
CA ASP A 61 -8.73 -5.86 -9.72
C ASP A 61 -7.95 -4.53 -9.71
N ARG A 62 -6.97 -4.37 -10.62
CA ARG A 62 -6.22 -3.10 -10.76
C ARG A 62 -7.12 -1.94 -11.20
N ARG A 63 -8.09 -2.19 -12.09
CA ARG A 63 -9.11 -1.18 -12.47
C ARG A 63 -10.00 -0.77 -11.31
N ARG A 64 -10.36 -1.71 -10.42
CA ARG A 64 -11.09 -1.40 -9.18
C ARG A 64 -10.26 -0.52 -8.23
N ILE A 65 -8.97 -0.83 -8.07
CA ILE A 65 -8.04 -0.01 -7.28
C ILE A 65 -7.96 1.42 -7.86
N LEU A 66 -7.81 1.55 -9.17
CA LEU A 66 -7.82 2.85 -9.84
C LEU A 66 -9.13 3.61 -9.61
N ALA A 67 -10.29 2.95 -9.73
CA ALA A 67 -11.59 3.57 -9.52
C ALA A 67 -11.76 4.07 -8.08
N ALA A 68 -11.43 3.24 -7.08
CA ALA A 68 -11.46 3.62 -5.67
C ALA A 68 -10.49 4.78 -5.38
N THR A 69 -9.29 4.74 -5.95
CA THR A 69 -8.31 5.83 -5.83
C THR A 69 -8.90 7.14 -6.36
N ARG A 70 -9.49 7.13 -7.56
CA ARG A 70 -10.13 8.32 -8.15
C ARG A 70 -11.26 8.89 -7.28
N GLN A 71 -12.06 8.02 -6.68
CA GLN A 71 -13.15 8.45 -5.78
C GLN A 71 -12.61 9.12 -4.51
N ALA A 72 -11.51 8.61 -3.96
CA ALA A 72 -10.90 9.14 -2.74
C ALA A 72 -10.12 10.46 -2.94
N LEU A 73 -9.70 10.80 -4.18
CA LEU A 73 -8.85 11.96 -4.46
C LEU A 73 -9.44 13.28 -3.96
N ALA A 74 -10.75 13.49 -4.12
CA ALA A 74 -11.39 14.77 -3.79
C ALA A 74 -11.51 15.02 -2.28
N ALA A 75 -11.44 13.98 -1.46
CA ALA A 75 -11.66 14.04 -0.02
C ALA A 75 -10.38 13.84 0.82
N SER A 76 -9.25 13.57 0.17
CA SER A 76 -7.99 13.19 0.82
C SER A 76 -6.87 14.17 0.48
N ASP A 77 -5.98 14.43 1.43
CA ASP A 77 -4.72 15.13 1.20
C ASP A 77 -3.62 14.19 0.65
N ALA A 78 -3.78 12.89 0.85
CA ALA A 78 -2.97 11.82 0.26
C ALA A 78 -3.72 10.48 0.26
N ILE A 79 -3.31 9.56 -0.61
CA ILE A 79 -3.83 8.19 -0.66
C ILE A 79 -2.68 7.22 -0.44
N ILE A 80 -2.87 6.24 0.44
CA ILE A 80 -1.94 5.12 0.62
C ILE A 80 -2.65 3.84 0.18
N ILE A 81 -1.98 3.01 -0.62
CA ILE A 81 -2.51 1.75 -1.10
C ILE A 81 -1.65 0.64 -0.51
N LEU A 82 -2.23 -0.14 0.41
CA LEU A 82 -1.61 -1.37 0.91
C LEU A 82 -1.78 -2.46 -0.13
N HIS A 83 -0.65 -2.95 -0.65
CA HIS A 83 -0.62 -3.85 -1.78
C HIS A 83 0.38 -5.00 -1.58
N GLY A 84 0.06 -6.18 -2.11
CA GLY A 84 1.03 -7.28 -2.20
C GLY A 84 2.21 -6.93 -3.10
N THR A 85 3.43 -7.30 -2.70
CA THR A 85 4.64 -6.75 -3.35
C THR A 85 4.91 -7.30 -4.74
N ASP A 86 4.40 -8.49 -5.09
CA ASP A 86 4.78 -9.15 -6.35
C ASP A 86 4.34 -8.40 -7.62
N THR A 87 3.16 -7.79 -7.59
CA THR A 87 2.57 -7.07 -8.75
C THR A 87 2.35 -5.58 -8.47
N MET A 88 2.86 -5.07 -7.35
CA MET A 88 2.72 -3.66 -6.96
C MET A 88 3.26 -2.70 -8.03
N ALA A 89 4.39 -3.04 -8.66
CA ALA A 89 4.97 -2.22 -9.72
C ALA A 89 4.01 -2.05 -10.92
N GLU A 90 3.32 -3.11 -11.32
CA GLU A 90 2.35 -3.05 -12.43
C GLU A 90 1.14 -2.16 -12.08
N THR A 91 0.62 -2.29 -10.86
CA THR A 91 -0.47 -1.43 -10.36
C THR A 91 -0.03 0.03 -10.31
N GLY A 92 1.19 0.30 -9.83
CA GLY A 92 1.72 1.66 -9.75
C GLY A 92 1.95 2.31 -11.12
N GLU A 93 2.42 1.55 -12.13
CA GLU A 93 2.53 2.05 -13.51
C GLU A 93 1.16 2.38 -14.13
N LEU A 94 0.15 1.55 -13.88
CA LEU A 94 -1.23 1.85 -14.29
C LEU A 94 -1.70 3.15 -13.63
N LEU A 95 -1.58 3.27 -12.30
CA LEU A 95 -2.01 4.46 -11.58
C LEU A 95 -1.26 5.71 -12.07
N ASN A 96 0.05 5.62 -12.29
CA ASN A 96 0.85 6.74 -12.78
C ASN A 96 0.38 7.24 -14.15
N ARG A 97 0.05 6.32 -15.06
CA ARG A 97 -0.48 6.67 -16.39
C ARG A 97 -1.89 7.27 -16.33
N GLU A 98 -2.71 6.81 -15.39
CA GLU A 98 -4.15 7.13 -15.33
C GLU A 98 -4.49 8.30 -14.40
N LEU A 99 -3.56 8.73 -13.54
CA LEU A 99 -3.73 9.78 -12.53
C LEU A 99 -2.82 10.99 -12.77
N VAL A 100 -2.56 11.31 -14.04
CA VAL A 100 -1.67 12.43 -14.43
C VAL A 100 -2.04 13.78 -13.82
N ASP A 101 -3.33 14.00 -13.57
CA ASP A 101 -3.85 15.25 -13.00
C ASP A 101 -4.03 15.23 -11.48
N SER A 102 -3.60 14.15 -10.81
CA SER A 102 -3.71 14.04 -9.36
C SER A 102 -3.07 15.25 -8.67
N LYS A 103 -3.81 15.85 -7.74
CA LYS A 103 -3.35 16.99 -6.94
C LYS A 103 -2.81 16.57 -5.57
N VAL A 104 -2.79 15.27 -5.30
CA VAL A 104 -2.31 14.68 -4.05
C VAL A 104 -1.42 13.48 -4.34
N PRO A 105 -0.48 13.13 -3.45
CA PRO A 105 0.34 11.95 -3.62
C PRO A 105 -0.48 10.66 -3.43
N VAL A 106 -0.19 9.68 -4.28
CA VAL A 106 -0.69 8.31 -4.19
C VAL A 106 0.50 7.39 -3.94
N ILE A 107 0.52 6.75 -2.77
CA ILE A 107 1.66 5.95 -2.31
C ILE A 107 1.23 4.49 -2.25
N LEU A 108 1.92 3.63 -3.00
CA LEU A 108 1.82 2.18 -2.84
C LEU A 108 2.84 1.75 -1.78
N THR A 109 2.41 0.87 -0.87
CA THR A 109 3.30 0.25 0.10
C THR A 109 2.85 -1.18 0.38
N GLY A 110 3.70 -1.96 1.01
CA GLY A 110 3.50 -3.37 1.25
C GLY A 110 4.47 -3.88 2.32
N ALA A 111 4.56 -5.20 2.44
CA ALA A 111 5.55 -5.84 3.29
C ALA A 111 6.05 -7.11 2.62
N MET A 112 7.32 -7.42 2.84
CA MET A 112 7.90 -8.71 2.47
C MET A 112 7.52 -9.79 3.48
N ARG A 113 7.24 -9.40 4.73
CA ARG A 113 6.88 -10.31 5.83
C ARG A 113 5.54 -9.90 6.46
N PRO A 114 4.64 -10.86 6.75
CA PRO A 114 3.34 -10.53 7.32
C PRO A 114 3.44 -9.85 8.69
N TYR A 115 2.46 -9.00 9.03
CA TYR A 115 2.52 -8.16 10.23
C TYR A 115 2.62 -8.95 11.54
N LYS A 116 2.02 -10.16 11.62
CA LYS A 116 2.05 -10.99 12.84
C LYS A 116 3.44 -11.60 13.13
N PHE A 117 4.40 -11.49 12.23
CA PHE A 117 5.77 -11.96 12.46
C PHE A 117 6.56 -10.92 13.27
N ARG A 118 7.39 -11.39 14.21
CA ARG A 118 8.22 -10.50 15.06
C ARG A 118 9.20 -9.63 14.27
N ASP A 119 9.64 -10.12 13.12
CA ASP A 119 10.62 -9.49 12.24
C ASP A 119 9.97 -8.90 10.98
N THR A 120 8.71 -8.46 11.11
CA THR A 120 7.94 -7.81 10.03
C THR A 120 8.48 -6.43 9.66
N ASP A 121 8.46 -6.12 8.37
CA ASP A 121 8.71 -4.80 7.79
C ASP A 121 7.42 -3.97 7.61
N ALA A 122 6.24 -4.54 7.91
CA ALA A 122 4.95 -3.90 7.65
C ALA A 122 4.77 -2.57 8.40
N LEU A 123 5.07 -2.55 9.71
CA LEU A 123 4.92 -1.32 10.50
C LEU A 123 5.89 -0.22 10.05
N GLN A 124 7.12 -0.61 9.69
CA GLN A 124 8.11 0.31 9.14
C GLN A 124 7.57 0.94 7.85
N ASN A 125 7.19 0.13 6.86
CA ASN A 125 6.79 0.61 5.54
C ASN A 125 5.51 1.46 5.60
N VAL A 126 4.55 1.11 6.44
CA VAL A 126 3.33 1.92 6.65
C VAL A 126 3.67 3.25 7.34
N THR A 127 4.50 3.25 8.38
CA THR A 127 4.92 4.48 9.06
C THR A 127 5.70 5.41 8.12
N GLU A 128 6.61 4.86 7.32
CA GLU A 128 7.36 5.59 6.29
C GLU A 128 6.41 6.18 5.23
N SER A 129 5.37 5.44 4.85
CA SER A 129 4.36 5.91 3.88
C SER A 129 3.50 7.06 4.43
N LEU A 130 3.08 6.98 5.70
CA LEU A 130 2.37 8.06 6.39
C LEU A 130 3.21 9.34 6.47
N LEU A 131 4.52 9.20 6.73
CA LEU A 131 5.43 10.33 6.72
C LEU A 131 5.64 10.88 5.30
N ALA A 132 5.91 10.01 4.32
CA ALA A 132 6.14 10.40 2.94
C ALA A 132 4.94 11.15 2.36
N ALA A 133 3.70 10.75 2.70
CA ALA A 133 2.47 11.40 2.30
C ALA A 133 2.43 12.91 2.61
N ARG A 134 3.19 13.35 3.64
CA ARG A 134 3.30 14.77 4.04
C ARG A 134 4.40 15.54 3.30
N LEU A 135 5.36 14.83 2.73
CA LEU A 135 6.63 15.40 2.27
C LEU A 135 6.73 15.42 0.75
N VAL A 136 6.12 14.45 0.08
CA VAL A 136 6.23 14.34 -1.37
C VAL A 136 5.19 15.21 -2.08
N PRO A 137 5.53 15.81 -3.24
CA PRO A 137 4.53 16.48 -4.07
C PRO A 137 3.56 15.46 -4.71
N PRO A 138 2.51 15.94 -5.39
CA PRO A 138 1.59 15.06 -6.11
C PRO A 138 2.31 14.17 -7.14
N GLY A 139 1.90 12.90 -7.16
CA GLY A 139 2.49 11.86 -7.99
C GLY A 139 2.20 10.47 -7.45
N VAL A 140 2.62 9.44 -8.19
CA VAL A 140 2.50 8.04 -7.76
C VAL A 140 3.86 7.52 -7.32
N TYR A 141 3.91 6.87 -6.15
CA TYR A 141 5.15 6.43 -5.51
C TYR A 141 5.04 5.00 -4.98
N VAL A 142 6.18 4.30 -4.87
CA VAL A 142 6.34 3.20 -3.91
C VAL A 142 7.13 3.71 -2.71
N VAL A 143 6.67 3.39 -1.50
CA VAL A 143 7.40 3.63 -0.26
C VAL A 143 7.63 2.32 0.49
N MET A 144 8.88 1.86 0.53
CA MET A 144 9.31 0.66 1.26
C MET A 144 10.79 0.76 1.64
N HIS A 145 11.16 0.21 2.81
CA HIS A 145 12.55 0.07 3.26
C HIS A 145 13.36 1.37 3.16
N ASN A 146 12.81 2.47 3.70
CA ASN A 146 13.40 3.80 3.72
C ASN A 146 13.62 4.43 2.33
N ARG A 147 12.88 3.99 1.32
CA ARG A 147 12.96 4.51 -0.04
C ARG A 147 11.63 5.07 -0.47
N VAL A 148 11.67 6.23 -1.12
CA VAL A 148 10.53 6.86 -1.78
C VAL A 148 10.85 6.89 -3.27
N LEU A 149 10.21 6.03 -4.06
CA LEU A 149 10.48 5.88 -5.49
C LEU A 149 9.28 6.34 -6.29
N ARG A 150 9.44 7.39 -7.10
CA ARG A 150 8.39 7.92 -7.96
C ARG A 150 8.28 7.09 -9.25
N PHE A 151 7.07 6.71 -9.64
CA PHE A 151 6.79 6.15 -10.97
C PHE A 151 6.96 7.22 -12.09
N PRO A 152 7.18 6.83 -13.35
CA PRO A 152 7.37 5.46 -13.86
C PRO A 152 8.79 4.92 -13.59
N GLY A 153 9.01 3.64 -13.94
CA GLY A 153 10.30 2.94 -13.91
C GLY A 153 10.60 2.21 -12.59
N VAL A 154 9.61 2.00 -11.72
CA VAL A 154 9.83 1.31 -10.44
C VAL A 154 9.66 -0.20 -10.63
N VAL A 155 10.63 -0.98 -10.16
CA VAL A 155 10.67 -2.45 -10.33
C VAL A 155 10.97 -3.15 -9.00
N LYS A 156 10.49 -4.38 -8.84
CA LYS A 156 10.80 -5.23 -7.68
C LYS A 156 12.16 -5.91 -7.89
N ASP A 157 13.11 -5.62 -7.01
CA ASP A 157 14.35 -6.37 -6.86
C ASP A 157 14.05 -7.63 -6.04
N ARG A 158 13.98 -8.77 -6.72
CA ARG A 158 13.65 -10.07 -6.10
C ARG A 158 14.81 -10.67 -5.32
N GLU A 159 16.05 -10.27 -5.62
CA GLU A 159 17.22 -10.76 -4.88
C GLU A 159 17.35 -10.04 -3.54
N LYS A 160 17.16 -8.71 -3.55
CA LYS A 160 17.25 -7.87 -2.34
C LYS A 160 15.92 -7.73 -1.60
N LEU A 161 14.84 -8.33 -2.13
CA LEU A 161 13.48 -8.24 -1.59
C LEU A 161 13.07 -6.79 -1.32
N THR A 162 13.24 -5.92 -2.32
CA THR A 162 12.89 -4.49 -2.21
C THR A 162 12.50 -3.91 -3.57
N PHE A 163 12.33 -2.59 -3.65
CA PHE A 163 12.07 -1.88 -4.91
C PHE A 163 13.25 -0.99 -5.30
N THR A 164 13.46 -0.89 -6.61
CA THR A 164 14.48 -0.03 -7.24
C THR A 164 13.84 0.73 -8.40
N LYS A 165 14.58 1.68 -8.95
CA LYS A 165 14.17 2.44 -10.14
C LYS A 165 15.17 2.16 -11.26
N SER A 166 14.64 1.72 -12.42
CA SER A 166 15.39 1.51 -13.66
C SER A 166 15.50 2.79 -14.47
#